data_AF-A0A7H9KE15-F1
#
_entry.id   AF-A0A7H9KE15-F1
#
_cell.length_a   1.000
_cell.length_b   1.000
_cell.length_c   1.000
_cell.angle_alpha   90.00
_cell.angle_beta   90.00
_cell.angle_gamma   90.00
#
_symmetry.space_group_name_H-M   'P 1'
#
loop_
_entity.id
_entity.type
_entity.pdbx_description
1 polymer ?
#
loop_
_entity_poly.entity_id
_entity_poly.type
_entity_poly.pdbx_seq_one_letter_code
_entity_poly.pdbx_strand_id
1 'polypeptide(L)'
;MFSSPTPVEINNIRRNIFMNTPVSLMDDQMVDMAFITQLTGLTDKWFYKLIKDGAFPAPIKLGRSSRWLKSEVEAWLQARIAQSRP
;
A
#
# COMPACT_ATOMS: atom_id res chain seq x y z
N MET A 1 -14.35 29.00 -24.15
CA MET A 1 -15.14 28.89 -22.91
C MET A 1 -14.86 27.51 -22.33
N PHE A 2 -14.14 27.42 -21.21
CA PHE A 2 -13.99 26.16 -20.49
C PHE A 2 -15.04 26.15 -19.38
N SER A 3 -15.94 25.17 -19.39
CA SER A 3 -16.93 25.00 -18.32
C SER A 3 -16.22 24.65 -17.01
N SER A 4 -16.60 25.31 -15.93
CA SER A 4 -16.10 25.00 -14.60
C SER A 4 -16.54 23.59 -14.17
N PRO A 5 -15.67 22.80 -13.52
CA PRO A 5 -16.01 21.46 -13.08
C PRO A 5 -17.10 21.48 -12.02
N THR A 6 -17.98 20.48 -12.07
CA THR A 6 -19.06 20.29 -11.11
C THR A 6 -18.53 19.92 -9.71
N PRO A 7 -19.30 20.13 -8.63
CA PRO A 7 -18.88 19.74 -7.28
C PRO A 7 -18.54 18.24 -7.15
N VAL A 8 -19.19 17.39 -7.96
CA VAL A 8 -18.91 15.94 -8.02
C VAL A 8 -17.56 15.69 -8.69
N GLU A 9 -17.27 16.36 -9.80
CA GLU A 9 -15.95 16.29 -10.46
C GLU A 9 -14.85 16.80 -9.53
N ILE A 10 -15.05 17.90 -8.79
CA ILE A 10 -14.07 18.42 -7.84
C ILE A 10 -13.76 17.37 -6.76
N ASN A 11 -14.77 16.69 -6.22
CA ASN A 11 -14.57 15.64 -5.23
C ASN A 11 -13.89 14.39 -5.82
N ASN A 12 -14.21 14.02 -7.06
CA ASN A 12 -13.52 12.92 -7.76
C ASN A 12 -12.05 13.28 -8.03
N ILE A 13 -11.76 14.50 -8.45
CA ILE A 13 -10.40 15.02 -8.64
C ILE A 13 -9.63 15.02 -7.31
N ARG A 14 -10.23 15.52 -6.23
CA ARG A 14 -9.61 15.52 -4.89
C ARG A 14 -9.32 14.11 -4.39
N ARG A 15 -10.26 13.18 -4.56
CA ARG A 15 -10.05 11.76 -4.21
C ARG A 15 -8.92 11.16 -5.06
N ASN A 16 -8.93 11.34 -6.38
CA ASN A 16 -7.87 10.83 -7.25
C ASN A 16 -6.49 11.44 -6.93
N ILE A 17 -6.40 12.74 -6.60
CA ILE A 17 -5.13 13.36 -6.20
C ILE A 17 -4.63 12.72 -4.89
N PHE A 18 -5.47 12.55 -3.87
CA PHE A 18 -5.07 11.87 -2.63
C PHE A 18 -4.65 10.41 -2.84
N MET A 19 -5.27 9.70 -3.80
CA MET A 19 -4.93 8.30 -4.11
C MET A 19 -3.68 8.17 -4.99
N ASN A 20 -3.25 9.23 -5.67
CA ASN A 20 -2.23 9.17 -6.72
C ASN A 20 -1.03 10.12 -6.49
N THR A 21 -0.97 10.77 -5.33
CA THR A 21 0.21 11.52 -4.92
C THR A 21 1.23 10.53 -4.39
N PRO A 22 2.45 10.45 -4.95
CA PRO A 22 3.50 9.66 -4.32
C PRO A 22 3.71 10.24 -2.92
N VAL A 23 3.48 9.41 -1.89
CA VAL A 23 3.85 9.77 -0.52
C VAL A 23 5.29 10.25 -0.59
N SER A 24 5.55 11.48 -0.11
CA SER A 24 6.92 11.99 -0.04
C SER A 24 7.78 10.94 0.65
N LEU A 25 8.99 10.68 0.13
CA LEU A 25 9.91 9.71 0.73
C LEU A 25 10.15 9.99 2.23
N MET A 26 10.01 11.25 2.66
CA MET A 26 10.17 11.67 4.05
C MET A 26 8.93 11.43 4.93
N ASP A 27 7.77 11.19 4.30
CA ASP A 27 6.49 10.96 4.98
C ASP A 27 6.12 9.48 5.04
N ASP A 28 6.92 8.59 4.43
CA ASP A 28 6.73 7.14 4.48
C ASP A 28 7.75 6.45 5.40
N GLN A 29 7.32 5.37 6.03
CA GLN A 29 8.15 4.61 6.96
C GLN A 29 8.50 3.25 6.39
N MET A 30 9.74 2.81 6.60
CA MET A 30 10.13 1.44 6.26
C MET A 30 9.76 0.47 7.39
N VAL A 31 8.96 -0.54 7.06
CA VAL A 31 8.57 -1.60 7.98
C VAL A 31 9.30 -2.90 7.65
N ASP A 32 9.38 -3.80 8.63
CA ASP A 32 9.97 -5.13 8.47
C ASP A 32 8.90 -6.24 8.59
N MET A 33 9.33 -7.49 8.41
CA MET A 33 8.44 -8.64 8.49
C MET A 33 7.77 -8.78 9.87
N ALA A 34 8.49 -8.46 10.95
CA ALA A 34 7.95 -8.56 12.31
C ALA A 34 6.80 -7.57 12.54
N PHE A 35 6.95 -6.34 12.03
CA PHE A 35 5.85 -5.37 12.02
C PHE A 35 4.64 -5.89 11.23
N ILE A 36 4.86 -6.45 10.03
CA ILE A 36 3.79 -6.94 9.15
C ILE A 36 3.02 -8.10 9.80
N THR A 37 3.73 -9.06 10.42
CA THR A 37 3.10 -10.19 11.10
C THR A 37 2.37 -9.76 12.36
N GLN A 38 2.92 -8.82 13.13
CA GLN A 38 2.23 -8.23 14.29
C GLN A 38 0.96 -7.48 13.88
N LEU A 39 1.02 -6.70 12.80
CA LEU A 39 -0.12 -5.93 12.29
C LEU A 39 -1.27 -6.83 11.81
N THR A 40 -0.94 -7.92 11.14
CA THR A 40 -1.94 -8.77 10.46
C THR A 40 -2.36 -9.99 11.26
N GLY A 41 -1.59 -10.39 12.29
CA GLY A 41 -1.79 -11.64 13.02
C GLY A 41 -1.46 -12.90 12.20
N LEU A 42 -0.81 -12.74 11.04
CA LEU A 42 -0.45 -13.84 10.15
C LEU A 42 1.03 -14.19 10.29
N THR A 43 1.40 -15.41 9.89
CA THR A 43 2.78 -15.90 10.00
C THR A 43 3.67 -15.35 8.90
N ASP A 44 4.95 -15.18 9.21
CA ASP A 44 6.00 -14.82 8.26
C ASP A 44 6.10 -15.80 7.09
N LYS A 45 5.98 -17.11 7.36
CA LYS A 45 5.97 -18.18 6.35
C LYS A 45 4.88 -17.95 5.30
N TRP A 46 3.72 -17.47 5.71
CA TRP A 46 2.63 -17.16 4.79
C TRP A 46 2.97 -15.98 3.89
N PHE A 47 3.56 -14.91 4.43
CA PHE A 47 4.03 -13.78 3.63
C PHE A 47 5.16 -14.17 2.68
N TYR A 48 6.13 -14.97 3.11
CA TYR A 48 7.17 -15.48 2.21
C TYR A 48 6.61 -16.31 1.06
N LYS A 49 5.55 -17.08 1.31
CA LYS A 49 4.81 -17.77 0.25
C LYS A 49 4.18 -16.76 -0.73
N LEU A 50 3.50 -15.73 -0.24
CA LEU A 50 2.91 -14.71 -1.11
C LEU A 50 3.96 -13.93 -1.92
N ILE A 51 5.10 -13.60 -1.33
CA ILE A 51 6.23 -12.95 -2.03
C ILE A 51 6.71 -13.84 -3.17
N LYS A 52 6.86 -15.16 -2.92
CA LYS A 52 7.24 -16.13 -3.96
C LYS A 52 6.17 -16.23 -5.06
N ASP A 53 4.90 -16.18 -4.68
CA ASP A 53 3.76 -16.27 -5.59
C ASP A 53 3.47 -14.92 -6.30
N GLY A 54 4.27 -13.86 -6.03
CA GLY A 54 4.06 -12.52 -6.60
C GLY A 54 2.81 -11.80 -6.09
N ALA A 55 2.18 -12.33 -5.04
CA ALA A 55 0.90 -11.87 -4.49
C ALA A 55 1.06 -10.91 -3.30
N PHE A 56 2.29 -10.69 -2.82
CA PHE A 56 2.64 -9.67 -1.84
C PHE A 56 3.87 -8.89 -2.36
N PRO A 57 4.00 -7.59 -2.07
CA PRO A 57 5.11 -6.80 -2.57
C PRO A 57 6.49 -7.37 -2.20
N ALA A 58 7.44 -7.27 -3.14
CA ALA A 58 8.79 -7.75 -2.92
C ALA A 58 9.56 -6.81 -1.98
N PRO A 59 10.41 -7.32 -1.07
CA PRO A 59 11.17 -6.47 -0.16
C PRO A 59 12.22 -5.64 -0.89
N ILE A 60 12.39 -4.40 -0.43
CA ILE A 60 13.55 -3.57 -0.67
C ILE A 60 14.71 -4.11 0.18
N LYS A 61 15.83 -4.45 -0.47
CA LYS A 61 17.03 -4.98 0.21
C LYS A 61 17.94 -3.85 0.66
N LEU A 62 18.18 -3.77 1.97
CA LEU A 62 19.17 -2.89 2.61
C LEU A 62 20.22 -3.77 3.30
N GLY A 63 21.17 -4.27 2.51
CA GLY A 63 22.11 -5.30 2.94
C GLY A 63 21.41 -6.61 3.28
N ARG A 64 21.52 -7.05 4.54
CA ARG A 64 20.83 -8.25 5.04
C ARG A 64 19.38 -7.98 5.42
N SER A 65 19.00 -6.71 5.59
CA SER A 65 17.65 -6.33 5.98
C SER A 65 16.72 -6.30 4.76
N SER A 66 15.52 -6.84 4.96
CA SER A 66 14.42 -6.75 4.01
C SER A 66 13.39 -5.77 4.56
N ARG A 67 13.02 -4.77 3.78
CA ARG A 67 12.10 -3.71 4.20
C ARG A 67 11.02 -3.48 3.15
N TRP A 68 9.90 -2.92 3.59
CA TRP A 68 8.80 -2.48 2.74
C TRP A 68 8.44 -1.05 3.09
N LEU A 69 7.90 -0.31 2.14
CA LEU A 69 7.21 0.92 2.45
C LEU A 69 5.91 0.60 3.19
N LYS A 70 5.62 1.32 4.27
CA LYS A 70 4.40 1.13 5.04
C LYS A 70 3.17 1.37 4.17
N SER A 71 3.22 2.39 3.31
CA SER A 71 2.16 2.69 2.34
C SER A 71 1.88 1.54 1.39
N GLU A 72 2.91 0.80 0.95
CA GLU A 72 2.79 -0.33 0.05
C GLU A 72 2.08 -1.52 0.73
N VAL A 73 2.44 -1.78 1.99
CA VAL A 73 1.75 -2.78 2.82
C VAL A 73 0.29 -2.39 3.06
N GLU A 74 0.03 -1.11 3.35
CA GLU A 74 -1.32 -0.59 3.54
C GLU A 74 -2.17 -0.71 2.27
N ALA A 75 -1.63 -0.30 1.11
CA ALA A 75 -2.31 -0.41 -0.17
C ALA A 75 -2.65 -1.87 -0.50
N TRP A 76 -1.74 -2.79 -0.21
CA TRP A 76 -2.00 -4.22 -0.36
C TRP A 76 -3.15 -4.71 0.55
N LEU A 77 -3.18 -4.28 1.82
CA LEU A 77 -4.26 -4.62 2.75
C LEU A 77 -5.61 -4.04 2.29
N GLN A 78 -5.64 -2.79 1.84
CA GLN A 78 -6.85 -2.16 1.31
C GLN A 78 -7.39 -2.91 0.09
N ALA A 79 -6.52 -3.32 -0.84
CA ALA A 79 -6.92 -4.14 -1.99
C ALA A 79 -7.55 -5.47 -1.56
N ARG A 80 -7.00 -6.13 -0.53
CA ARG A 80 -7.57 -7.37 0.05
C ARG A 80 -8.94 -7.14 0.70
N ILE A 81 -9.10 -6.03 1.43
CA ILE A 81 -10.36 -5.62 2.04
C ILE A 81 -11.43 -5.38 0.97
N ALA A 82 -11.10 -4.67 -0.10
CA ALA A 82 -12.01 -4.41 -1.21
C ALA A 82 -12.40 -5.71 -1.94
N GLN A 83 -11.44 -6.59 -2.22
CA GLN A 83 -11.73 -7.91 -2.81
C GLN A 83 -12.67 -8.78 -1.96
N SER A 84 -12.62 -8.64 -0.62
CA SER A 84 -13.50 -9.40 0.29
C SER A 84 -14.92 -8.85 0.41
N ARG A 85 -15.16 -7.60 0.00
CA ARG A 85 -16.43 -6.87 0.18
C ARG A 85 -16.89 -6.30 -1.16
N PRO A 86 -17.56 -7.11 -2.01
CA PRO A 86 -18.10 -6.65 -3.28
C PRO A 86 -19.19 -5.59 -3.13
#